data_AF-A0A842LSI8-F1
#
_entry.id   AF-A0A842LSI8-F1
#
_cell.length_a   1.000
_cell.length_b   1.000
_cell.length_c   1.000
_cell.angle_alpha   90.00
_cell.angle_beta   90.00
_cell.angle_gamma   90.00
#
_symmetry.space_group_name_H-M   'P 1'
#
loop_
_entity.id
_entity.type
_entity.pdbx_description
1 polymer ?
#
loop_
_entity_poly.entity_id
_entity_poly.type
_entity_poly.pdbx_seq_one_letter_code
_entity_poly.pdbx_strand_id
1 'polypeptide(L)'
;MNTGDQFYDSRDVRFLRRRGKLEIYLDVLLSIHKLSGGGEGWAKSTRVMYMANLNPKSLKEKLQELSYLDMVVWNEHGLRLTEKGRSFLKELQGLFERYDALAARLRRAYQ
;
A
#
# COMPACT_ATOMS: atom_id res chain seq x y z
N MET A 1 -1.57 -43.78 18.59
CA MET A 1 -1.88 -42.38 18.99
C MET A 1 -0.95 -41.46 18.23
N ASN A 2 -1.44 -40.27 17.92
CA ASN A 2 -1.14 -39.45 16.76
C ASN A 2 0.00 -38.45 17.02
N THR A 3 1.00 -38.40 16.13
CA THR A 3 1.93 -37.26 15.99
C THR A 3 2.17 -37.04 14.50
N GLY A 4 1.11 -36.62 13.80
CA GLY A 4 1.21 -36.01 12.49
C GLY A 4 1.81 -34.61 12.61
N ASP A 5 3.13 -34.52 12.79
CA ASP A 5 3.87 -33.30 12.49
C ASP A 5 3.93 -33.17 10.96
N GLN A 6 2.91 -32.49 10.43
CA GLN A 6 2.86 -32.08 9.04
C GLN A 6 3.95 -31.04 8.80
N PHE A 7 5.04 -31.45 8.14
CA PHE A 7 6.01 -30.56 7.52
C PHE A 7 5.29 -29.72 6.45
N TYR A 8 4.84 -28.52 6.81
CA TYR A 8 4.50 -27.51 5.81
C TYR A 8 5.77 -27.09 5.08
N ASP A 9 5.84 -27.34 3.77
CA ASP A 9 6.91 -26.86 2.90
C ASP A 9 7.07 -25.34 3.11
N SER A 10 8.28 -24.88 3.37
CA SER A 10 8.58 -23.46 3.60
C SER A 10 8.15 -22.56 2.44
N ARG A 11 7.88 -23.13 1.26
CA ARG A 11 7.26 -22.45 0.11
C ARG A 11 5.80 -22.07 0.35
N ASP A 12 5.03 -22.88 1.07
CA ASP A 12 3.62 -22.62 1.34
C ASP A 12 3.45 -21.44 2.31
N VAL A 13 4.34 -21.29 3.27
CA VAL A 13 4.26 -20.13 4.19
C VAL A 13 4.63 -18.80 3.48
N ARG A 14 5.33 -18.86 2.33
CA ARG A 14 5.73 -17.66 1.56
C ARG A 14 4.59 -17.08 0.71
N PHE A 15 3.62 -17.88 0.25
CA PHE A 15 2.48 -17.32 -0.50
C PHE A 15 1.58 -16.49 0.42
N LEU A 16 1.43 -16.89 1.68
CA LEU A 16 0.66 -16.19 2.70
C LEU A 16 1.23 -14.81 3.05
N ARG A 17 2.50 -14.55 2.72
CA ARG A 17 3.19 -13.27 2.94
C ARG A 17 3.31 -12.40 1.68
N ARG A 18 2.71 -12.80 0.55
CA ARG A 18 2.77 -11.99 -0.67
C ARG A 18 1.86 -10.78 -0.54
N ARG A 19 2.42 -9.61 -0.83
CA ARG A 19 1.67 -8.35 -0.85
C ARG A 19 0.50 -8.45 -1.81
N GLY A 20 -0.69 -8.13 -1.31
CA GLY A 20 -1.91 -8.09 -2.12
C GLY A 20 -1.88 -6.94 -3.13
N LYS A 21 -2.74 -6.99 -4.16
CA LYS A 21 -2.85 -5.90 -5.14
C LYS A 21 -3.18 -4.56 -4.48
N LEU A 22 -4.11 -4.56 -3.53
CA LEU A 22 -4.48 -3.37 -2.77
C LEU A 22 -3.30 -2.84 -1.94
N GLU A 23 -2.60 -3.71 -1.23
CA GLU A 23 -1.42 -3.33 -0.44
C GLU A 23 -0.34 -2.67 -1.31
N ILE A 24 -0.09 -3.22 -2.51
CA ILE A 24 0.85 -2.61 -3.46
C ILE A 24 0.40 -1.22 -3.89
N TYR A 25 -0.89 -1.03 -4.18
CA TYR A 25 -1.42 0.28 -4.51
C TYR A 25 -1.26 1.28 -3.36
N LEU A 26 -1.57 0.86 -2.14
CA LEU A 26 -1.43 1.72 -0.97
C LEU A 26 0.02 2.13 -0.76
N ASP A 27 0.97 1.21 -0.91
CA ASP A 27 2.39 1.54 -0.80
C ASP A 27 2.83 2.56 -1.85
N VAL A 28 2.36 2.44 -3.10
CA VAL A 28 2.64 3.42 -4.16
C VAL A 28 2.04 4.78 -3.81
N LEU A 29 0.75 4.83 -3.45
CA LEU A 29 0.03 6.07 -3.14
C LEU A 29 0.66 6.77 -1.92
N LEU A 30 0.95 6.04 -0.84
CA LEU A 30 1.60 6.55 0.36
C LEU A 30 3.01 7.05 0.06
N SER A 31 3.77 6.34 -0.77
CA SER A 31 5.11 6.75 -1.17
C SER A 31 5.07 8.07 -1.94
N ILE A 32 4.14 8.22 -2.90
CA ILE A 32 3.95 9.48 -3.64
C ILE A 32 3.56 10.60 -2.68
N HIS A 33 2.58 10.38 -1.80
CA HIS A 33 2.14 11.39 -0.82
C HIS A 33 3.30 11.90 0.05
N LYS A 34 4.07 10.98 0.65
CA LYS A 34 5.21 11.34 1.51
C LYS A 34 6.31 12.08 0.75
N LEU A 35 6.64 11.61 -0.46
CA LEU A 35 7.75 12.17 -1.24
C LEU A 35 7.40 13.47 -1.99
N SER A 36 6.11 13.77 -2.15
CA SER A 36 5.62 15.02 -2.75
C SER A 36 5.35 16.13 -1.74
N GLY A 37 5.74 15.95 -0.46
CA GLY A 37 5.47 16.94 0.59
C GLY A 37 3.98 17.04 0.93
N GLY A 38 3.28 15.91 1.02
CA GLY A 38 1.85 15.89 1.34
C GLY A 38 0.92 16.03 0.13
N GLY A 39 1.43 15.91 -1.10
CA GLY A 39 0.64 15.98 -2.34
C GLY A 39 0.67 17.32 -3.06
N GLU A 40 1.47 18.27 -2.60
CA GLU A 40 1.63 19.60 -3.21
C GLU A 40 2.70 19.63 -4.31
N GLY A 41 3.75 18.83 -4.18
CA GLY A 41 4.86 18.73 -5.13
C GLY A 41 4.84 17.48 -6.02
N TRP A 42 5.99 17.21 -6.63
CA TRP A 42 6.23 16.04 -7.48
C TRP A 42 7.21 15.07 -6.81
N ALA A 43 6.83 13.80 -6.74
CA ALA A 43 7.69 12.73 -6.26
C ALA A 43 8.49 12.10 -7.41
N LYS A 44 9.81 11.95 -7.23
CA LYS A 44 10.65 11.27 -8.23
C LYS A 44 10.29 9.78 -8.31
N SER A 45 10.02 9.28 -9.52
CA SER A 45 9.61 7.89 -9.76
C SER A 45 10.57 6.86 -9.17
N THR A 46 11.88 7.09 -9.26
CA THR A 46 12.90 6.21 -8.67
C THR A 46 12.79 6.13 -7.14
N ARG A 47 12.49 7.25 -6.47
CA ARG A 47 12.31 7.26 -5.00
C ARG A 47 11.04 6.50 -4.60
N VAL A 48 9.95 6.69 -5.36
CA VAL A 48 8.70 5.95 -5.15
C VAL A 48 8.91 4.46 -5.38
N MET A 49 9.67 4.07 -6.41
CA MET A 49 10.00 2.68 -6.71
C MET A 49 10.68 1.99 -5.52
N TYR A 50 11.73 2.60 -4.97
CA TYR A 50 12.43 2.05 -3.81
C TYR A 50 11.54 2.02 -2.57
N MET A 51 10.77 3.08 -2.32
CA MET A 51 9.92 3.18 -1.13
C MET A 51 8.75 2.18 -1.16
N ALA A 52 8.15 1.95 -2.33
CA ALA A 52 7.08 0.97 -2.51
C ALA A 52 7.58 -0.47 -2.70
N ASN A 53 8.91 -0.67 -2.67
CA ASN A 53 9.58 -1.96 -2.90
C ASN A 53 9.10 -2.64 -4.20
N LEU A 54 9.21 -1.90 -5.32
CA LEU A 54 8.84 -2.37 -6.65
C LEU A 54 10.06 -2.34 -7.58
N ASN A 55 10.05 -3.19 -8.61
CA ASN A 55 10.95 -3.02 -9.75
C ASN A 55 10.36 -1.99 -10.75
N PRO A 56 11.15 -1.47 -11.72
CA PRO A 56 10.67 -0.46 -12.65
C PRO A 56 9.43 -0.87 -13.46
N LYS A 57 9.39 -2.13 -13.93
CA LYS A 57 8.27 -2.67 -14.71
C LYS A 57 6.99 -2.70 -13.89
N SER A 58 7.05 -3.27 -12.68
CA SER A 58 5.92 -3.34 -11.77
C SER A 58 5.45 -1.95 -11.35
N LEU A 59 6.34 -1.01 -11.05
CA LEU A 59 5.92 0.37 -10.75
C LEU A 59 5.16 0.98 -11.94
N LYS A 60 5.67 0.82 -13.17
CA LYS A 60 5.01 1.33 -14.37
C LYS A 60 3.60 0.74 -14.54
N GLU A 61 3.44 -0.57 -14.39
CA GLU A 61 2.13 -1.24 -14.46
C GLU A 61 1.17 -0.70 -13.40
N LYS A 62 1.62 -0.54 -12.15
CA LYS A 62 0.77 -0.01 -11.08
C LYS A 62 0.40 1.45 -11.29
N LEU A 63 1.31 2.27 -11.82
CA LEU A 63 1.02 3.66 -12.14
C LEU A 63 0.05 3.79 -13.32
N GLN A 64 0.11 2.90 -14.32
CA GLN A 64 -0.91 2.83 -15.38
C GLN A 64 -2.29 2.51 -14.80
N GLU A 65 -2.39 1.49 -13.95
CA GLU A 65 -3.66 1.11 -13.32
C GLU A 65 -4.21 2.24 -12.42
N LEU A 66 -3.36 2.83 -11.59
CA LEU A 66 -3.75 3.93 -10.70
C LEU A 66 -4.09 5.22 -11.45
N SER A 67 -3.41 5.50 -12.56
CA SER A 67 -3.73 6.64 -13.43
C SER A 67 -5.07 6.42 -14.15
N TYR A 68 -5.35 5.21 -14.63
CA TYR A 68 -6.66 4.85 -15.18
C TYR A 68 -7.80 5.05 -14.16
N LEU A 69 -7.54 4.79 -12.88
CA LEU A 69 -8.48 5.04 -11.79
C LEU A 69 -8.55 6.51 -11.33
N ASP A 70 -7.84 7.42 -12.00
CA ASP A 70 -7.71 8.83 -11.64
C ASP A 70 -7.16 9.05 -10.21
N MET A 71 -6.23 8.21 -9.77
CA MET A 71 -5.58 8.33 -8.45
C MET A 71 -4.23 9.05 -8.52
N VAL A 72 -3.54 8.94 -9.66
CA VAL A 72 -2.17 9.44 -9.85
C VAL A 72 -2.03 10.11 -11.21
N VAL A 73 -1.31 11.22 -11.24
CA VAL A 73 -0.75 11.85 -12.45
C VAL A 73 0.75 11.59 -12.47
N TRP A 74 1.27 11.30 -13.65
CA TRP A 74 2.69 11.09 -13.89
C TRP A 74 3.13 11.68 -15.23
N ASN A 75 4.20 12.45 -15.21
CA ASN A 75 4.76 13.12 -16.37
C ASN A 75 6.28 13.32 -16.18
N GLU A 76 6.90 14.15 -17.03
CA GLU A 76 8.32 14.50 -16.96
C GLU A 76 8.75 15.13 -15.62
N HIS A 77 7.84 15.76 -14.88
CA HIS A 77 8.13 16.34 -13.57
C HIS A 77 8.15 15.31 -12.44
N GLY A 78 7.48 14.17 -12.61
CA GLY A 78 7.46 13.07 -11.65
C GLY A 78 6.06 12.49 -11.43
N LEU A 79 5.79 12.07 -10.19
CA LEU A 79 4.54 11.45 -9.77
C LEU A 79 3.82 12.35 -8.76
N ARG A 80 2.50 12.49 -8.90
CA ARG A 80 1.67 13.24 -7.95
C ARG A 80 0.30 12.58 -7.80
N LEU A 81 -0.29 12.68 -6.61
CA LEU A 81 -1.67 12.26 -6.41
C LEU A 81 -2.64 13.26 -7.05
N THR A 82 -3.72 12.76 -7.61
CA THR A 82 -4.90 13.58 -7.94
C THR A 82 -5.63 13.97 -6.65
N GLU A 83 -6.67 14.80 -6.77
CA GLU A 83 -7.56 15.07 -5.64
C GLU A 83 -8.26 13.79 -5.15
N LYS A 84 -8.74 12.97 -6.08
CA LYS A 84 -9.35 11.68 -5.78
C LYS A 84 -8.37 10.75 -5.04
N GLY A 85 -7.11 10.68 -5.48
CA GLY A 85 -6.08 9.88 -4.82
C GLY A 85 -5.76 10.35 -3.40
N ARG A 86 -5.74 11.67 -3.16
CA ARG A 86 -5.58 12.24 -1.81
C ARG A 86 -6.76 11.89 -0.91
N SER A 87 -7.98 12.11 -1.39
CA SER A 87 -9.19 11.82 -0.62
C SER A 87 -9.30 10.34 -0.25
N PHE A 88 -9.02 9.45 -1.21
CA PHE A 88 -8.98 8.01 -0.96
C PHE A 88 -7.99 7.61 0.14
N LEU A 89 -6.76 8.15 0.10
CA LEU A 89 -5.78 7.89 1.16
C LEU A 89 -6.24 8.39 2.54
N LYS A 90 -6.84 9.58 2.59
CA LYS A 90 -7.35 10.18 3.83
C LYS A 90 -8.49 9.34 4.42
N GLU A 91 -9.42 8.88 3.59
CA GLU A 91 -10.51 8.00 4.01
C GLU A 91 -9.99 6.68 4.58
N LEU A 92 -9.00 6.07 3.93
CA LEU A 92 -8.38 4.84 4.42
C LEU A 92 -7.61 5.01 5.72
N GLN A 93 -6.88 6.11 5.89
CA GLN A 93 -6.24 6.43 7.17
C GLN A 93 -7.28 6.51 8.29
N GLY A 94 -8.39 7.22 8.06
CA GLY A 94 -9.49 7.28 9.01
C GLY A 94 -10.14 5.92 9.29
N LEU A 95 -10.21 5.02 8.31
CA LEU A 95 -10.72 3.67 8.50
C LEU A 95 -9.79 2.83 9.40
N PHE A 96 -8.48 2.88 9.15
CA PHE A 96 -7.51 2.15 9.96
C PHE A 96 -7.48 2.65 11.41
N GLU A 97 -7.50 3.97 11.62
CA GLU A 97 -7.59 4.55 12.96
C GLU A 97 -8.82 4.07 13.74
N ARG A 98 -9.98 3.99 13.07
CA ARG A 98 -11.22 3.46 13.68
C ARG A 98 -11.11 1.97 13.99
N TYR A 99 -10.50 1.20 13.10
CA TYR A 99 -10.31 -0.23 13.30
C TYR A 99 -9.36 -0.52 14.47
N ASP A 100 -8.26 0.24 14.57
CA ASP A 100 -7.32 0.14 15.68
C ASP A 100 -7.97 0.51 17.01
N ALA A 101 -8.78 1.58 17.03
CA ALA A 101 -9.56 1.96 18.21
C ALA A 101 -10.57 0.88 18.61
N LEU A 102 -11.26 0.27 17.64
CA LEU A 102 -12.19 -0.84 17.89
C LEU A 102 -11.45 -2.07 18.44
N ALA A 103 -10.34 -2.45 17.84
CA ALA A 103 -9.51 -3.57 18.29
C ALA A 103 -9.00 -3.34 19.72
N ALA A 104 -8.56 -2.13 20.04
CA ALA A 104 -8.15 -1.76 21.39
C ALA A 104 -9.30 -1.87 22.41
N ARG A 105 -10.52 -1.44 22.02
CA ARG A 105 -11.71 -1.56 22.88
C ARG A 105 -12.10 -3.02 23.13
N LEU A 106 -12.07 -3.86 22.10
CA LEU A 106 -12.36 -5.29 22.24
C LEU A 106 -11.33 -5.97 23.16
N ARG A 107 -10.03 -5.70 22.99
CA ARG A 107 -8.99 -6.25 23.87
C ARG A 107 -9.20 -5.91 25.35
N ARG A 108 -9.70 -4.71 25.65
CA ARG A 108 -10.01 -4.27 27.03
C ARG A 108 -11.28 -4.89 27.61
N ALA A 109 -12.25 -5.25 26.77
CA ALA A 109 -13.53 -5.80 27.21
C ALA A 109 -13.49 -7.31 27.54
N TYR A 110 -12.45 -8.01 27.07
CA TYR A 110 -12.24 -9.45 27.27
C TYR A 110 -10.98 -9.76 28.11
N GLN A 111 -10.48 -8.77 28.87
CA GLN A 111 -9.51 -8.94 29.95
C GLN A 111 -10.25 -8.88 31.29
#